data_AF-A0A1A6FG83-F1
#
_entry.id   AF-A0A1A6FG83-F1
#
_cell.length_a   1.000
_cell.length_b   1.000
_cell.length_c   1.000
_cell.angle_alpha   90.00
_cell.angle_beta   90.00
_cell.angle_gamma   90.00
#
_symmetry.space_group_name_H-M   'P 1'
#
loop_
_entity.id
_entity.type
_entity.pdbx_description
1 polymer ?
#
loop_
_entity_poly.entity_id
_entity_poly.type
_entity_poly.pdbx_seq_one_letter_code
_entity_poly.pdbx_strand_id
1 'polypeptide(L)'
;MWAIDADAGRKIIAGAFPLLRPKKKSNGLDGPLARLGALEVRLACGKKEIRKAQRLRFKVFFRKGGAIPDAKAAIPRRDADRFDKFCDHLIVIDHAARTRFGKIKPKVVGAYRLLRSEVAQKKGGFYSASEYDLEPLLARHPGLRFLELGRSCVLEQYRGKRTIELLWRGILAYVRHHRIDAMIGCASFEGANPLAHAAALSFLAHHASAEDEWSVSARRDLHVPMAILAKEAVDARRAMNALPPLIKGYLRVGAKFGDGAVVDRKFNTTDVFVIVKVAELDARYLDYFGGAAESERHAA
;
A
#
# COMPACT_ATOMS: atom_id res chain seq x y z
N MET A 1 29.78 12.40 59.75
CA MET A 1 30.50 11.11 59.90
C MET A 1 29.43 10.03 60.05
N TRP A 2 29.40 9.11 59.08
CA TRP A 2 28.76 7.79 58.96
C TRP A 2 27.80 7.23 60.04
N ALA A 3 26.67 6.70 59.53
CA ALA A 3 25.91 5.47 59.88
C ALA A 3 25.31 5.36 61.30
N ILE A 4 24.15 4.72 61.55
CA ILE A 4 23.77 3.29 61.40
C ILE A 4 22.21 3.23 61.48
N ASP A 5 21.53 2.72 60.46
CA ASP A 5 20.92 1.37 60.33
C ASP A 5 19.79 1.02 61.32
N ALA A 6 18.63 0.70 60.75
CA ALA A 6 17.52 0.01 61.40
C ALA A 6 16.75 -0.78 60.33
N ASP A 7 17.43 -1.69 59.64
CA ASP A 7 16.76 -2.75 58.88
C ASP A 7 16.38 -3.89 59.84
N ALA A 8 15.11 -3.93 60.25
CA ALA A 8 14.54 -5.11 60.85
C ALA A 8 13.06 -5.24 60.49
N GLY A 9 12.82 -5.90 59.36
CA GLY A 9 11.68 -6.82 59.28
C GLY A 9 10.60 -6.49 58.26
N ARG A 10 10.93 -6.48 56.97
CA ARG A 10 9.92 -6.70 55.90
C ARG A 10 10.45 -7.57 54.75
N LYS A 11 10.38 -8.89 54.94
CA LYS A 11 10.03 -9.85 53.88
C LYS A 11 8.85 -10.65 54.44
N ILE A 12 7.68 -10.64 53.83
CA ILE A 12 7.12 -11.63 52.87
C ILE A 12 5.67 -11.10 52.74
N ILE A 13 5.07 -10.82 51.57
CA ILE A 13 4.48 -11.77 50.61
C ILE A 13 4.45 -11.06 49.25
N ALA A 14 5.22 -11.58 48.29
CA ALA A 14 4.93 -11.45 46.87
C ALA A 14 4.02 -12.63 46.48
N GLY A 15 2.89 -12.38 45.84
CA GLY A 15 2.10 -13.46 45.25
C GLY A 15 0.68 -13.09 44.83
N ALA A 16 0.43 -13.21 43.54
CA ALA A 16 -0.88 -13.51 42.94
C ALA A 16 -1.93 -12.39 42.84
N PHE A 17 -1.64 -11.32 42.08
CA PHE A 17 -2.64 -10.80 41.15
C PHE A 17 -1.96 -10.58 39.79
N PRO A 18 -2.41 -11.23 38.69
CA PRO A 18 -1.91 -10.87 37.38
C PRO A 18 -2.33 -9.42 37.15
N LEU A 19 -1.37 -8.51 37.01
CA LEU A 19 -1.60 -7.17 36.48
C LEU A 19 -2.29 -7.34 35.14
N LEU A 20 -3.61 -7.23 35.16
CA LEU A 20 -4.46 -7.18 33.97
C LEU A 20 -4.01 -5.96 33.19
N ARG A 21 -3.12 -6.20 32.22
CA ARG A 21 -2.80 -5.20 31.20
C ARG A 21 -4.13 -4.74 30.63
N PRO A 22 -4.39 -3.42 30.58
CA PRO A 22 -5.65 -2.92 30.04
C PRO A 22 -5.82 -3.55 28.65
N LYS A 23 -6.91 -4.32 28.47
CA LYS A 23 -7.27 -4.85 27.15
C LYS A 23 -7.38 -3.63 26.24
N LYS A 24 -6.44 -3.52 25.29
CA LYS A 24 -6.48 -2.50 24.25
C LYS A 24 -7.86 -2.61 23.62
N LYS A 25 -8.65 -1.52 23.64
CA LYS A 25 -9.96 -1.51 22.98
C LYS A 25 -9.73 -1.99 21.54
N SER A 26 -10.47 -3.02 21.14
CA SER A 26 -10.40 -3.55 19.78
C SER A 26 -10.70 -2.41 18.82
N ASN A 27 -9.75 -2.07 17.96
CA ASN A 27 -9.88 -0.98 17.01
C ASN A 27 -10.67 -1.41 15.76
N GLY A 28 -11.46 -2.48 15.79
CA GLY A 28 -12.28 -2.95 14.66
C GLY A 28 -11.48 -3.49 13.45
N LEU A 29 -10.17 -3.26 13.39
CA LEU A 29 -9.23 -3.79 12.39
C LEU A 29 -8.23 -4.79 13.01
N ASP A 30 -8.48 -5.22 14.25
CA ASP A 30 -7.67 -6.22 14.93
C ASP A 30 -8.00 -7.62 14.39
N GLY A 31 -6.97 -8.35 13.94
CA GLY A 31 -7.14 -9.71 13.42
C GLY A 31 -7.39 -9.77 11.90
N PRO A 32 -7.93 -10.89 11.40
CA PRO A 32 -8.18 -11.11 9.97
C PRO A 32 -9.23 -10.14 9.42
N LEU A 33 -8.91 -9.41 8.35
CA LEU A 33 -9.87 -8.56 7.62
C LEU A 33 -10.65 -9.36 6.56
N ALA A 34 -10.02 -10.38 5.97
CA ALA A 34 -10.67 -11.36 5.11
C ALA A 34 -9.83 -12.64 5.01
N ARG A 35 -10.46 -13.75 4.60
CA ARG A 35 -9.80 -15.02 4.31
C ARG A 35 -10.34 -15.63 3.03
N LEU A 36 -9.46 -16.27 2.25
CA LEU A 36 -9.83 -17.08 1.09
C LEU A 36 -9.03 -18.39 1.13
N GLY A 37 -9.63 -19.45 1.69
CA GLY A 37 -8.92 -20.70 1.98
C GLY A 37 -7.78 -20.48 2.97
N ALA A 38 -6.56 -20.94 2.64
CA ALA A 38 -5.39 -20.79 3.49
C ALA A 38 -4.78 -19.36 3.48
N LEU A 39 -5.28 -18.47 2.63
CA LEU A 39 -4.81 -17.09 2.54
C LEU A 39 -5.63 -16.19 3.46
N GLU A 40 -4.95 -15.32 4.19
CA GLU A 40 -5.52 -14.32 5.11
C GLU A 40 -4.97 -12.94 4.76
N VAL A 41 -5.80 -11.90 4.82
CA VAL A 41 -5.34 -10.50 4.80
C VAL A 41 -5.62 -9.83 6.13
N ARG A 42 -4.64 -9.07 6.64
CA ARG A 42 -4.79 -8.26 7.86
C ARG A 42 -3.72 -7.20 7.99
N LEU A 43 -3.85 -6.34 9.00
CA LEU A 43 -2.78 -5.45 9.40
C LEU A 43 -1.64 -6.23 10.10
N ALA A 44 -0.40 -5.81 9.82
CA ALA A 44 0.79 -6.34 10.44
C ALA A 44 0.86 -5.92 11.92
N CYS A 45 1.08 -6.89 12.80
CA CYS A 45 1.18 -6.67 14.23
C CYS A 45 2.65 -6.58 14.67
N GLY A 46 3.09 -5.35 14.94
CA GLY A 46 4.39 -5.07 15.52
C GLY A 46 5.59 -5.24 14.58
N LYS A 47 6.78 -4.95 15.12
CA LYS A 47 8.02 -4.83 14.34
C LYS A 47 8.43 -6.12 13.62
N LYS A 48 8.08 -7.29 14.15
CA LYS A 48 8.46 -8.59 13.54
C LYS A 48 7.77 -8.79 12.19
N GLU A 49 6.50 -8.42 12.06
CA GLU A 49 5.74 -8.60 10.81
C GLU A 49 6.03 -7.50 9.80
N ILE A 50 6.22 -6.26 10.24
CA ILE A 50 6.71 -5.17 9.38
C ILE A 50 8.04 -5.57 8.72
N ARG A 51 8.97 -6.17 9.48
CA ARG A 51 10.22 -6.69 8.90
C ARG A 51 10.00 -7.80 7.86
N LYS A 52 8.97 -8.63 8.00
CA LYS A 52 8.63 -9.65 6.99
C LYS A 52 8.11 -8.97 5.72
N ALA A 53 7.26 -7.95 5.83
CA ALA A 53 6.80 -7.15 4.69
C ALA A 53 7.96 -6.42 4.00
N GLN A 54 8.90 -5.82 4.75
CA GLN A 54 10.11 -5.19 4.20
C GLN A 54 11.01 -6.17 3.42
N ARG A 55 11.16 -7.40 3.92
CA ARG A 55 11.90 -8.47 3.20
C ARG A 55 11.16 -8.93 1.95
N LEU A 56 9.83 -9.00 1.99
CA LEU A 56 9.01 -9.30 0.82
C LEU A 56 9.21 -8.23 -0.25
N ARG A 57 9.07 -6.95 0.11
CA ARG A 57 9.33 -5.80 -0.76
C ARG A 57 10.71 -5.87 -1.39
N PHE A 58 11.75 -6.12 -0.58
CA PHE A 58 13.11 -6.30 -1.09
C PHE A 58 13.19 -7.39 -2.16
N LYS A 59 12.59 -8.56 -1.91
CA LYS A 59 12.58 -9.68 -2.85
C LYS A 59 11.84 -9.34 -4.16
N VAL A 60 10.77 -8.56 -4.09
CA VAL A 60 9.97 -8.22 -5.28
C VAL A 60 10.64 -7.11 -6.08
N PHE A 61 11.01 -6.00 -5.44
CA PHE A 61 11.52 -4.82 -6.12
C PHE A 61 12.98 -4.97 -6.59
N PHE A 62 13.86 -5.51 -5.75
CA PHE A 62 15.31 -5.52 -6.04
C PHE A 62 15.75 -6.80 -6.72
N ARG A 63 15.26 -7.97 -6.28
CA ARG A 63 15.68 -9.25 -6.88
C ARG A 63 14.99 -9.57 -8.20
N LYS A 64 13.84 -8.97 -8.46
CA LYS A 64 13.03 -9.27 -9.66
C LYS A 64 12.69 -8.03 -10.47
N GLY A 65 12.42 -6.90 -9.81
CA GLY A 65 11.99 -5.65 -10.47
C GLY A 65 13.13 -4.74 -10.92
N GLY A 66 14.39 -5.18 -10.91
CA GLY A 66 15.51 -4.39 -11.41
C GLY A 66 15.96 -3.21 -10.52
N ALA A 67 15.37 -3.03 -9.34
CA ALA A 67 15.79 -1.96 -8.44
C ALA A 67 17.22 -2.18 -7.91
N ILE A 68 17.98 -1.10 -7.78
CA ILE A 68 19.39 -1.11 -7.36
C ILE A 68 19.46 -0.88 -5.84
N PRO A 69 19.87 -1.88 -5.04
CA PRO A 69 19.90 -1.74 -3.59
C PRO A 69 21.13 -0.95 -3.14
N ASP A 70 20.91 0.12 -2.39
CA ASP A 70 21.98 0.74 -1.61
C ASP A 70 22.41 -0.16 -0.43
N ALA A 71 23.52 0.18 0.24
CA ALA A 71 24.02 -0.61 1.36
C ALA A 71 22.98 -0.78 2.50
N LYS A 72 22.13 0.23 2.72
CA LYS A 72 21.08 0.21 3.76
C LYS A 72 19.98 -0.81 3.43
N ALA A 73 19.70 -1.04 2.15
CA ALA A 73 18.77 -2.07 1.70
C ALA A 73 19.44 -3.45 1.55
N ALA A 74 20.65 -3.49 0.98
CA ALA A 74 21.38 -4.71 0.61
C ALA A 74 21.79 -5.54 1.84
N ILE A 75 22.43 -4.92 2.84
CA ILE A 75 22.96 -5.60 4.03
C ILE A 75 21.84 -6.33 4.79
N PRO A 76 20.73 -5.66 5.18
CA PRO A 76 19.66 -6.33 5.89
C PRO A 76 18.67 -7.07 4.96
N ARG A 77 18.83 -6.96 3.63
CA ARG A 77 17.91 -7.46 2.59
C ARG A 77 16.46 -7.01 2.83
N ARG A 78 16.29 -5.71 3.02
CA ARG A 78 15.00 -5.08 3.36
C ARG A 78 14.84 -3.78 2.57
N ASP A 79 13.68 -3.62 1.94
CA ASP A 79 13.19 -2.32 1.51
C ASP A 79 12.55 -1.66 2.73
N ALA A 80 13.24 -0.67 3.30
CA ALA A 80 12.79 0.03 4.49
C ALA A 80 13.08 1.52 4.40
N ASP A 81 12.12 2.36 4.79
CA ASP A 81 12.28 3.81 4.78
C ASP A 81 11.71 4.46 6.06
N ARG A 82 11.78 5.80 6.12
CA ARG A 82 11.32 6.57 7.29
C ARG A 82 9.81 6.48 7.53
N PHE A 83 9.02 6.12 6.51
CA PHE A 83 7.56 6.07 6.58
C PHE A 83 7.06 4.79 7.26
N ASP A 84 7.80 3.69 7.14
CA ASP A 84 7.42 2.38 7.69
C ASP A 84 7.09 2.40 9.19
N LYS A 85 7.66 3.34 9.96
CA LYS A 85 7.45 3.46 11.40
C LYS A 85 6.06 4.00 11.79
N PHE A 86 5.39 4.69 10.88
CA PHE A 86 4.11 5.34 11.14
C PHE A 86 3.01 4.95 10.15
N CYS A 87 3.34 4.28 9.06
CA CYS A 87 2.36 3.62 8.21
C CYS A 87 1.80 2.36 8.87
N ASP A 88 0.53 2.09 8.59
CA ASP A 88 -0.02 0.75 8.74
C ASP A 88 0.45 -0.12 7.57
N HIS A 89 0.57 -1.43 7.79
CA HIS A 89 1.04 -2.38 6.78
C HIS A 89 -0.01 -3.47 6.62
N LEU A 90 -0.72 -3.47 5.50
CA LEU A 90 -1.59 -4.56 5.12
C LEU A 90 -0.73 -5.70 4.60
N ILE A 91 -0.93 -6.92 5.10
CA ILE A 91 -0.18 -8.10 4.69
C ILE A 91 -1.13 -9.24 4.33
N VAL A 92 -0.77 -9.98 3.29
CA VAL A 92 -1.39 -11.26 2.95
C VAL A 92 -0.48 -12.38 3.45
N ILE A 93 -1.06 -13.31 4.19
CA ILE A 93 -0.38 -14.43 4.81
C ILE A 93 -0.93 -15.72 4.22
N ASP A 94 -0.04 -16.60 3.78
CA ASP A 94 -0.36 -17.98 3.45
C ASP A 94 -0.07 -18.86 4.66
N HIS A 95 -1.12 -19.44 5.25
CA HIS A 95 -1.03 -20.33 6.40
C HIS A 95 -0.64 -21.76 6.02
N ALA A 96 -0.78 -22.16 4.76
CA ALA A 96 -0.42 -23.49 4.26
C ALA A 96 1.00 -23.53 3.64
N ALA A 97 1.69 -22.39 3.59
CA ALA A 97 3.03 -22.29 3.03
C ALA A 97 3.99 -23.30 3.69
N ARG A 98 4.66 -24.11 2.86
CA ARG A 98 5.67 -25.08 3.31
C ARG A 98 7.08 -24.52 3.21
N THR A 99 7.90 -24.83 4.20
CA THR A 99 9.34 -24.58 4.16
C THR A 99 10.04 -25.61 3.24
N ARG A 100 11.33 -25.41 2.94
CA ARG A 100 12.12 -26.36 2.14
C ARG A 100 12.13 -27.79 2.72
N PHE A 101 11.93 -27.92 4.03
CA PHE A 101 11.88 -29.19 4.75
C PHE A 101 10.43 -29.70 4.96
N GLY A 102 9.46 -29.22 4.18
CA GLY A 102 8.07 -29.69 4.22
C GLY A 102 7.22 -29.17 5.39
N LYS A 103 7.82 -28.60 6.45
CA LYS A 103 7.07 -28.04 7.60
C LYS A 103 6.18 -26.87 7.18
N ILE A 104 4.91 -26.87 7.60
CA ILE A 104 3.97 -25.76 7.44
C ILE A 104 4.41 -24.59 8.32
N LYS A 105 4.56 -23.40 7.72
CA LYS A 105 4.93 -22.17 8.42
C LYS A 105 4.30 -20.97 7.73
N PRO A 106 3.46 -20.18 8.43
CA PRO A 106 2.83 -19.00 7.85
C PRO A 106 3.83 -18.03 7.24
N LYS A 107 3.55 -17.61 6.01
CA LYS A 107 4.45 -16.79 5.19
C LYS A 107 3.72 -15.55 4.70
N VAL A 108 4.37 -14.39 4.80
CA VAL A 108 3.87 -13.16 4.17
C VAL A 108 4.16 -13.24 2.67
N VAL A 109 3.10 -13.17 1.86
CA VAL A 109 3.12 -13.39 0.41
C VAL A 109 2.68 -12.18 -0.39
N GLY A 110 1.97 -11.25 0.24
CA GLY A 110 1.60 -9.95 -0.31
C GLY A 110 1.71 -8.86 0.76
N ALA A 111 1.93 -7.62 0.35
CA ALA A 111 1.93 -6.47 1.26
C ALA A 111 1.52 -5.17 0.57
N TYR A 112 0.98 -4.26 1.37
CA TYR A 112 0.64 -2.89 1.02
C TYR A 112 0.98 -1.97 2.21
N ARG A 113 1.51 -0.77 1.93
CA ARG A 113 1.70 0.27 2.93
C ARG A 113 0.57 1.29 2.85
N LEU A 114 0.03 1.67 4.02
CA LEU A 114 -1.12 2.54 4.17
C LEU A 114 -0.74 3.74 5.04
N LEU A 115 -0.87 4.96 4.50
CA LEU A 115 -0.58 6.21 5.21
C LEU A 115 -1.77 7.15 5.15
N ARG A 116 -2.43 7.38 6.29
CA ARG A 116 -3.57 8.31 6.39
C ARG A 116 -3.10 9.76 6.48
N SER A 117 -3.91 10.70 5.95
CA SER A 117 -3.58 12.13 5.93
C SER A 117 -3.28 12.71 7.30
N GLU A 118 -4.03 12.35 8.34
CA GLU A 118 -3.81 12.85 9.70
C GLU A 118 -2.47 12.40 10.30
N VAL A 119 -1.93 11.27 9.81
CA VAL A 119 -0.60 10.78 10.20
C VAL A 119 0.47 11.47 9.35
N ALA A 120 0.25 11.57 8.04
CA ALA A 120 1.17 12.23 7.10
C ALA A 120 1.45 13.69 7.52
N GLN A 121 0.41 14.47 7.81
CA GLN A 121 0.51 15.86 8.26
C GLN A 121 1.40 16.00 9.51
N LYS A 122 1.33 15.05 10.44
CA LYS A 122 2.15 15.05 11.68
C LYS A 122 3.56 14.52 11.49
N LYS A 123 3.89 13.93 10.33
CA LYS A 123 5.15 13.18 10.08
C LYS A 123 5.91 13.67 8.84
N GLY A 124 5.60 14.87 8.38
CA GLY A 124 6.32 15.53 7.28
C GLY A 124 5.83 15.10 5.89
N GLY A 125 4.51 14.98 5.74
CA GLY A 125 3.84 14.79 4.45
C GLY A 125 3.70 13.33 3.99
N PHE A 126 3.04 13.19 2.84
CA PHE A 126 2.95 11.92 2.11
C PHE A 126 4.29 11.55 1.46
N TYR A 127 4.50 10.28 1.16
CA TYR A 127 5.69 9.84 0.42
C TYR A 127 5.69 10.42 -1.00
N SER A 128 4.54 10.37 -1.67
CA SER A 128 4.35 10.85 -3.04
C SER A 128 4.60 12.36 -3.20
N ALA A 129 4.64 13.14 -2.11
CA ALA A 129 5.06 14.55 -2.14
C ALA A 129 6.55 14.75 -2.53
N SER A 130 7.34 13.67 -2.52
CA SER A 130 8.71 13.69 -3.05
C SER A 130 8.76 13.66 -4.58
N GLU A 131 7.70 13.18 -5.24
CA GLU A 131 7.62 13.00 -6.70
C GLU A 131 6.59 13.95 -7.33
N TYR A 132 5.52 14.28 -6.60
CA TYR A 132 4.37 15.07 -7.06
C TYR A 132 4.09 16.26 -6.14
N ASP A 133 3.59 17.36 -6.71
CA ASP A 133 3.14 18.52 -5.93
C ASP A 133 1.71 18.30 -5.41
N LEU A 134 1.61 17.91 -4.14
CA LEU A 134 0.34 17.56 -3.50
C LEU A 134 -0.29 18.70 -2.72
N GLU A 135 0.47 19.77 -2.44
CA GLU A 135 -0.02 20.85 -1.58
C GLU A 135 -1.28 21.51 -2.17
N PRO A 136 -1.34 21.85 -3.48
CA PRO A 136 -2.55 22.40 -4.08
C PRO A 136 -3.76 21.44 -4.00
N LEU A 137 -3.54 20.14 -4.22
CA LEU A 137 -4.60 19.13 -4.12
C LEU A 137 -5.17 19.09 -2.71
N LEU A 138 -4.32 19.02 -1.69
CA LEU A 138 -4.78 18.94 -0.30
C LEU A 138 -5.47 20.24 0.14
N ALA A 139 -4.99 21.39 -0.31
CA ALA A 139 -5.56 22.70 0.00
C ALA A 139 -6.98 22.88 -0.58
N ARG A 140 -7.27 22.32 -1.76
CA ARG A 140 -8.62 22.33 -2.35
C ARG A 140 -9.59 21.38 -1.64
N HIS A 141 -9.08 20.42 -0.87
CA HIS A 141 -9.89 19.38 -0.21
C HIS A 141 -9.66 19.31 1.31
N PRO A 142 -9.80 20.42 2.07
CA PRO A 142 -9.40 20.48 3.48
C PRO A 142 -10.23 19.57 4.40
N GLY A 143 -11.45 19.19 3.98
CA GLY A 143 -12.35 18.31 4.73
C GLY A 143 -12.21 16.82 4.41
N LEU A 144 -11.48 16.45 3.35
CA LEU A 144 -11.40 15.06 2.90
C LEU A 144 -10.29 14.28 3.61
N ARG A 145 -10.58 13.01 3.91
CA ARG A 145 -9.62 12.06 4.47
C ARG A 145 -8.93 11.31 3.35
N PHE A 146 -7.65 11.61 3.15
CA PHE A 146 -6.82 10.94 2.16
C PHE A 146 -6.11 9.73 2.75
N LEU A 147 -5.99 8.69 1.95
CA LEU A 147 -5.15 7.51 2.22
C LEU A 147 -4.12 7.37 1.10
N GLU A 148 -2.84 7.50 1.43
CA GLU A 148 -1.78 7.10 0.52
C GLU A 148 -1.55 5.59 0.60
N LEU A 149 -1.62 4.96 -0.56
CA LEU A 149 -1.32 3.56 -0.79
C LEU A 149 0.02 3.47 -1.52
N GLY A 150 0.97 2.71 -0.98
CA GLY A 150 2.26 2.51 -1.65
C GLY A 150 2.93 1.18 -1.33
N ARG A 151 4.08 0.95 -1.98
CA ARG A 151 4.92 -0.24 -1.79
C ARG A 151 4.16 -1.57 -1.94
N SER A 152 3.17 -1.59 -2.83
CA SER A 152 2.40 -2.79 -3.14
C SER A 152 3.30 -3.87 -3.74
N CYS A 153 3.28 -5.06 -3.16
CA CYS A 153 4.07 -6.17 -3.70
C CYS A 153 3.41 -7.52 -3.41
N VAL A 154 3.53 -8.43 -4.37
CA VAL A 154 3.07 -9.81 -4.25
C VAL A 154 4.16 -10.72 -4.81
N LEU A 155 4.46 -11.80 -4.07
CA LEU A 155 5.35 -12.85 -4.55
C LEU A 155 4.81 -13.41 -5.87
N GLU A 156 5.68 -13.60 -6.86
CA GLU A 156 5.31 -14.04 -8.21
C GLU A 156 4.34 -15.22 -8.25
N GLN A 157 4.66 -16.32 -7.55
CA GLN A 157 3.81 -17.52 -7.45
C GLN A 157 2.43 -17.29 -6.78
N TYR A 158 2.20 -16.12 -6.19
CA TYR A 158 0.93 -15.69 -5.59
C TYR A 158 0.27 -14.54 -6.37
N ARG A 159 0.82 -14.12 -7.52
CA ARG A 159 0.22 -13.09 -8.40
C ARG A 159 -0.96 -13.69 -9.16
N GLY A 160 -2.05 -13.93 -8.45
CA GLY A 160 -3.30 -14.43 -8.99
C GLY A 160 -4.49 -13.69 -8.41
N LYS A 161 -5.67 -13.97 -8.98
CA LYS A 161 -6.94 -13.33 -8.62
C LYS A 161 -7.19 -13.31 -7.11
N ARG A 162 -6.98 -14.43 -6.43
CA ARG A 162 -7.26 -14.58 -4.98
C ARG A 162 -6.44 -13.63 -4.09
N THR A 163 -5.15 -13.45 -4.36
CA THR A 163 -4.30 -12.56 -3.55
C THR A 163 -4.66 -11.10 -3.77
N ILE A 164 -4.91 -10.71 -5.02
CA ILE A 164 -5.32 -9.36 -5.38
C ILE A 164 -6.68 -9.05 -4.74
N GLU A 165 -7.62 -9.99 -4.81
CA GLU A 165 -8.93 -9.89 -4.16
C GLU A 165 -8.81 -9.70 -2.66
N LEU A 166 -7.97 -10.47 -1.98
CA LEU A 166 -7.72 -10.28 -0.55
C LEU A 166 -7.13 -8.90 -0.23
N LEU A 167 -6.16 -8.42 -1.02
CA LEU A 167 -5.62 -7.08 -0.81
C LEU A 167 -6.72 -6.01 -0.93
N TRP A 168 -7.58 -6.09 -1.95
CA TRP A 168 -8.69 -5.17 -2.12
C TRP A 168 -9.74 -5.27 -1.00
N ARG A 169 -10.13 -6.48 -0.57
CA ARG A 169 -11.00 -6.69 0.60
C ARG A 169 -10.41 -6.00 1.84
N GLY A 170 -9.11 -6.16 2.08
CA GLY A 170 -8.42 -5.52 3.20
C GLY A 170 -8.34 -4.00 3.08
N ILE A 171 -8.10 -3.46 1.89
CA ILE A 171 -8.10 -2.01 1.63
C ILE A 171 -9.50 -1.43 1.86
N LEU A 172 -10.56 -2.07 1.35
CA LEU A 172 -11.93 -1.60 1.54
C LEU A 172 -12.36 -1.65 3.00
N ALA A 173 -11.98 -2.70 3.74
CA ALA A 173 -12.22 -2.76 5.19
C ALA A 173 -11.55 -1.58 5.91
N TYR A 174 -10.30 -1.25 5.54
CA TYR A 174 -9.56 -0.12 6.10
C TYR A 174 -10.18 1.24 5.72
N VAL A 175 -10.56 1.42 4.45
CA VAL A 175 -11.23 2.61 3.91
C VAL A 175 -12.55 2.87 4.66
N ARG A 176 -13.39 1.84 4.81
CA ARG A 176 -14.67 1.94 5.53
C ARG A 176 -14.45 2.29 7.00
N HIS A 177 -13.53 1.59 7.67
CA HIS A 177 -13.25 1.82 9.08
C HIS A 177 -12.77 3.25 9.36
N HIS A 178 -11.85 3.75 8.54
CA HIS A 178 -11.29 5.10 8.71
C HIS A 178 -12.09 6.20 7.98
N ARG A 179 -13.17 5.84 7.29
CA ARG A 179 -14.02 6.75 6.50
C ARG A 179 -13.18 7.59 5.53
N ILE A 180 -12.32 6.91 4.78
CA ILE A 180 -11.45 7.53 3.77
C ILE A 180 -12.30 8.00 2.59
N ASP A 181 -12.04 9.21 2.12
CA ASP A 181 -12.78 9.85 1.04
C ASP A 181 -12.04 9.74 -0.30
N ALA A 182 -10.71 9.72 -0.26
CA ALA A 182 -9.86 9.58 -1.43
C ALA A 182 -8.61 8.72 -1.15
N MET A 183 -8.26 7.88 -2.12
CA MET A 183 -7.02 7.11 -2.12
C MET A 183 -6.06 7.69 -3.15
N ILE A 184 -4.80 7.89 -2.75
CA ILE A 184 -3.75 8.43 -3.62
C ILE A 184 -2.49 7.55 -3.56
N GLY A 185 -1.57 7.73 -4.50
CA GLY A 185 -0.27 7.07 -4.45
C GLY A 185 0.39 7.04 -5.82
N CYS A 186 1.57 6.41 -5.87
CA CYS A 186 2.30 6.22 -7.11
C CYS A 186 2.17 4.77 -7.57
N ALA A 187 1.93 4.58 -8.87
CA ALA A 187 1.95 3.29 -9.54
C ALA A 187 2.97 3.34 -10.67
N SER A 188 3.55 2.18 -10.98
CA SER A 188 4.78 2.14 -11.76
C SER A 188 4.62 1.31 -13.02
N PHE A 189 5.21 1.81 -14.11
CA PHE A 189 5.61 1.03 -15.27
C PHE A 189 7.01 0.46 -15.02
N GLU A 190 7.25 -0.77 -15.45
CA GLU A 190 8.58 -1.38 -15.37
C GLU A 190 9.50 -0.82 -16.47
N GLY A 191 10.64 -0.27 -16.06
CA GLY A 191 11.60 0.39 -16.93
C GLY A 191 11.68 1.90 -16.69
N ALA A 192 12.91 2.42 -16.67
CA ALA A 192 13.20 3.85 -16.53
C ALA A 192 13.27 4.60 -17.89
N ASN A 193 12.57 4.10 -18.92
CA ASN A 193 12.48 4.73 -20.24
C ASN A 193 11.02 5.06 -20.58
N PRO A 194 10.57 6.30 -20.37
CA PRO A 194 9.20 6.74 -20.67
C PRO A 194 8.76 6.50 -22.11
N LEU A 195 9.68 6.60 -23.07
CA LEU A 195 9.36 6.38 -24.50
C LEU A 195 8.96 4.94 -24.78
N ALA A 196 9.49 3.97 -24.02
CA ALA A 196 9.06 2.57 -24.11
C ALA A 196 7.59 2.38 -23.66
N HIS A 197 7.04 3.36 -22.96
CA HIS A 197 5.66 3.37 -22.46
C HIS A 197 4.77 4.39 -23.17
N ALA A 198 5.23 4.99 -24.28
CA ALA A 198 4.56 6.12 -24.94
C ALA A 198 3.06 5.90 -25.16
N ALA A 199 2.67 4.78 -25.77
CA ALA A 199 1.26 4.47 -26.03
C ALA A 199 0.42 4.40 -24.74
N ALA A 200 0.96 3.79 -23.68
CA ALA A 200 0.24 3.62 -22.42
C ALA A 200 0.17 4.92 -21.61
N LEU A 201 1.26 5.69 -21.54
CA LEU A 201 1.29 7.00 -20.87
C LEU A 201 0.38 8.00 -21.59
N SER A 202 0.41 8.03 -22.92
CA SER A 202 -0.47 8.92 -23.69
C SER A 202 -1.94 8.53 -23.53
N PHE A 203 -2.24 7.23 -23.47
CA PHE A 203 -3.59 6.78 -23.15
C PHE A 203 -4.07 7.28 -21.78
N LEU A 204 -3.24 7.19 -20.74
CA LEU A 204 -3.61 7.71 -19.42
C LEU A 204 -3.84 9.23 -19.45
N ALA A 205 -2.95 9.98 -20.11
CA ALA A 205 -3.07 11.43 -20.22
C ALA A 205 -4.34 11.87 -20.96
N HIS A 206 -4.71 11.20 -22.05
CA HIS A 206 -5.84 11.62 -22.88
C HIS A 206 -7.21 11.11 -22.42
N HIS A 207 -7.24 10.01 -21.65
CA HIS A 207 -8.50 9.32 -21.31
C HIS A 207 -8.75 9.18 -19.81
N ALA A 208 -7.75 9.40 -18.97
CA ALA A 208 -7.84 9.16 -17.53
C ALA A 208 -7.15 10.25 -16.68
N SER A 209 -6.89 11.44 -17.23
CA SER A 209 -6.31 12.54 -16.47
C SER A 209 -7.22 12.99 -15.32
N ALA A 210 -6.60 13.43 -14.23
CA ALA A 210 -7.25 14.13 -13.14
C ALA A 210 -7.33 15.62 -13.49
N GLU A 211 -8.55 16.14 -13.56
CA GLU A 211 -8.85 17.50 -14.00
C GLU A 211 -9.34 18.37 -12.83
N ASP A 212 -9.42 19.67 -13.05
CA ASP A 212 -9.97 20.68 -12.14
C ASP A 212 -9.42 20.57 -10.70
N GLU A 213 -10.30 20.45 -9.71
CA GLU A 213 -9.96 20.39 -8.29
C GLU A 213 -9.13 19.17 -7.91
N TRP A 214 -9.07 18.15 -8.77
CA TRP A 214 -8.30 16.91 -8.55
C TRP A 214 -6.96 16.89 -9.29
N SER A 215 -6.64 17.94 -10.05
CA SER A 215 -5.37 18.06 -10.76
C SER A 215 -4.16 17.99 -9.81
N VAL A 216 -3.17 17.17 -10.19
CA VAL A 216 -1.87 17.05 -9.52
C VAL A 216 -0.84 16.91 -10.61
N SER A 217 0.30 17.58 -10.48
CA SER A 217 1.41 17.44 -11.41
C SER A 217 2.66 16.91 -10.71
N ALA A 218 3.48 16.17 -11.46
CA ALA A 218 4.83 15.83 -11.04
C ALA A 218 5.59 17.10 -10.70
N ARG A 219 6.53 17.02 -9.73
CA ARG A 219 7.37 18.18 -9.40
C ARG A 219 8.15 18.62 -10.65
N ARG A 220 8.34 19.93 -10.80
CA ARG A 220 8.90 20.54 -12.01
C ARG A 220 10.24 19.93 -12.46
N ASP A 221 11.09 19.56 -11.51
CA ASP A 221 12.41 18.97 -11.74
C ASP A 221 12.37 17.47 -12.10
N LEU A 222 11.23 16.82 -11.89
CA LEU A 222 11.01 15.39 -12.13
C LEU A 222 10.02 15.11 -13.26
N HIS A 223 9.32 16.14 -13.74
CA HIS A 223 8.23 16.03 -14.70
C HIS A 223 8.69 15.48 -16.05
N VAL A 224 8.01 14.40 -16.49
CA VAL A 224 8.10 13.88 -17.84
C VAL A 224 6.71 13.91 -18.50
N PRO A 225 6.55 14.53 -19.68
CA PRO A 225 5.27 14.55 -20.37
C PRO A 225 4.72 13.14 -20.64
N MET A 226 3.43 12.94 -20.35
CA MET A 226 2.75 11.67 -20.61
C MET A 226 2.09 11.61 -22.00
N ALA A 227 1.60 12.75 -22.49
CA ALA A 227 1.01 12.90 -23.83
C ALA A 227 2.09 12.94 -24.94
N ILE A 228 2.89 11.87 -25.02
CA ILE A 228 3.97 11.66 -26.00
C ILE A 228 3.41 11.49 -27.42
N LEU A 229 2.27 10.80 -27.56
CA LEU A 229 1.54 10.65 -28.81
C LEU A 229 0.32 11.58 -28.82
N ALA A 230 -0.01 12.11 -30.00
CA ALA A 230 -1.28 12.79 -30.24
C ALA A 230 -2.46 11.83 -29.97
N LYS A 231 -3.60 12.37 -29.52
CA LYS A 231 -4.76 11.58 -29.09
C LYS A 231 -5.25 10.64 -30.20
N GLU A 232 -5.25 11.12 -31.44
CA GLU A 232 -5.69 10.38 -32.64
C GLU A 232 -4.72 9.26 -33.01
N ALA A 233 -3.46 9.35 -32.59
CA ALA A 233 -2.42 8.34 -32.82
C ALA A 233 -2.40 7.24 -31.74
N VAL A 234 -3.21 7.36 -30.68
CA VAL A 234 -3.29 6.34 -29.62
C VAL A 234 -4.25 5.23 -30.02
N ASP A 235 -3.71 4.06 -30.34
CA ASP A 235 -4.50 2.83 -30.38
C ASP A 235 -4.87 2.41 -28.95
N ALA A 236 -6.13 2.63 -28.58
CA ALA A 236 -6.65 2.34 -27.24
C ALA A 236 -6.50 0.87 -26.84
N ARG A 237 -6.66 -0.08 -27.77
CA ARG A 237 -6.55 -1.51 -27.47
C ARG A 237 -5.10 -1.88 -27.19
N ARG A 238 -4.17 -1.41 -28.01
CA ARG A 238 -2.74 -1.64 -27.82
C ARG A 238 -2.24 -0.97 -26.54
N ALA A 239 -2.63 0.28 -26.30
CA ALA A 239 -2.28 1.00 -25.08
C ALA A 239 -2.81 0.29 -23.83
N MET A 240 -4.09 -0.10 -23.84
CA MET A 240 -4.69 -0.86 -22.74
C MET A 240 -3.93 -2.16 -22.52
N ASN A 241 -3.55 -2.91 -23.56
CA ASN A 241 -2.76 -4.13 -23.41
C ASN A 241 -1.38 -3.89 -22.79
N ALA A 242 -0.72 -2.78 -23.14
CA ALA A 242 0.59 -2.39 -22.62
C ALA A 242 0.57 -1.91 -21.14
N LEU A 243 -0.60 -1.53 -20.60
CA LEU A 243 -0.67 -1.10 -19.20
C LEU A 243 -0.31 -2.23 -18.22
N PRO A 244 0.46 -1.93 -17.15
CA PRO A 244 0.69 -2.85 -16.05
C PRO A 244 -0.62 -3.36 -15.44
N PRO A 245 -0.69 -4.64 -15.00
CA PRO A 245 -1.90 -5.21 -14.42
C PRO A 245 -2.48 -4.39 -13.25
N LEU A 246 -1.62 -3.77 -12.44
CA LEU A 246 -2.03 -2.93 -11.32
C LEU A 246 -2.73 -1.64 -11.79
N ILE A 247 -2.15 -0.96 -12.79
CA ILE A 247 -2.71 0.26 -13.38
C ILE A 247 -4.05 -0.04 -14.08
N LYS A 248 -4.16 -1.17 -14.80
CA LYS A 248 -5.44 -1.68 -15.32
C LYS A 248 -6.47 -1.86 -14.20
N GLY A 249 -6.05 -2.38 -13.05
CA GLY A 249 -6.90 -2.53 -11.87
C GLY A 249 -7.44 -1.19 -11.37
N TYR A 250 -6.60 -0.16 -11.31
CA TYR A 250 -7.02 1.19 -10.90
C TYR A 250 -8.00 1.81 -11.90
N LEU A 251 -7.75 1.71 -13.20
CA LEU A 251 -8.69 2.21 -14.21
C LEU A 251 -10.08 1.58 -14.08
N ARG A 252 -10.15 0.27 -13.79
CA ARG A 252 -11.43 -0.43 -13.60
C ARG A 252 -12.24 0.07 -12.41
N VAL A 253 -11.58 0.67 -11.40
CA VAL A 253 -12.26 1.24 -10.23
C VAL A 253 -12.42 2.76 -10.32
N GLY A 254 -12.30 3.32 -11.54
CA GLY A 254 -12.52 4.74 -11.79
C GLY A 254 -11.34 5.65 -11.46
N ALA A 255 -10.12 5.10 -11.36
CA ALA A 255 -8.96 5.93 -11.06
C ALA A 255 -8.67 6.99 -12.13
N LYS A 256 -8.22 8.15 -11.66
CA LYS A 256 -7.66 9.23 -12.46
C LYS A 256 -6.16 9.35 -12.19
N PHE A 257 -5.44 9.99 -13.11
CA PHE A 257 -3.98 10.06 -13.09
C PHE A 257 -3.50 11.52 -13.09
N GLY A 258 -2.45 11.79 -12.32
CA GLY A 258 -1.82 13.10 -12.32
C GLY A 258 -1.12 13.41 -13.65
N ASP A 259 -0.86 14.69 -13.87
CA ASP A 259 -0.02 15.18 -14.95
C ASP A 259 1.46 14.86 -14.67
N GLY A 260 2.18 14.48 -15.72
CA GLY A 260 3.59 14.13 -15.63
C GLY A 260 3.86 12.73 -15.04
N ALA A 261 4.69 11.97 -15.74
CA ALA A 261 5.35 10.80 -15.19
C ALA A 261 6.66 11.20 -14.48
N VAL A 262 7.17 10.32 -13.63
CA VAL A 262 8.46 10.48 -12.94
C VAL A 262 9.35 9.29 -13.23
N VAL A 263 10.62 9.51 -13.58
CA VAL A 263 11.58 8.42 -13.86
C VAL A 263 12.38 8.08 -12.60
N ASP A 264 12.02 6.99 -11.94
CA ASP A 264 12.79 6.44 -10.82
C ASP A 264 13.84 5.44 -11.33
N ARG A 265 15.06 5.94 -11.55
CA ARG A 265 16.21 5.13 -11.95
C ARG A 265 16.66 4.15 -10.87
N LYS A 266 16.40 4.43 -9.58
CA LYS A 266 16.77 3.54 -8.48
C LYS A 266 15.89 2.30 -8.47
N PHE A 267 14.59 2.48 -8.72
CA PHE A 267 13.65 1.36 -8.81
C PHE A 267 13.52 0.77 -10.23
N ASN A 268 14.13 1.41 -11.22
CA ASN A 268 14.01 1.07 -12.64
C ASN A 268 12.54 1.13 -13.08
N THR A 269 11.88 2.24 -12.79
CA THR A 269 10.45 2.45 -13.08
C THR A 269 10.19 3.82 -13.70
N THR A 270 9.03 3.91 -14.36
CA THR A 270 8.40 5.17 -14.73
C THR A 270 7.09 5.25 -13.95
N ASP A 271 7.01 6.18 -13.00
CA ASP A 271 5.93 6.31 -12.05
C ASP A 271 4.88 7.29 -12.55
N VAL A 272 3.61 7.00 -12.24
CA VAL A 272 2.44 7.85 -12.47
C VAL A 272 1.66 8.00 -11.17
N PHE A 273 1.14 9.20 -10.93
CA PHE A 273 0.30 9.46 -9.78
C PHE A 273 -1.12 8.96 -10.02
N VAL A 274 -1.69 8.29 -9.02
CA VAL A 274 -3.01 7.67 -9.08
C VAL A 274 -3.91 8.32 -8.03
N ILE A 275 -5.14 8.63 -8.42
CA ILE A 275 -6.19 9.18 -7.57
C ILE A 275 -7.43 8.31 -7.74
N VAL A 276 -8.00 7.86 -6.63
CA VAL A 276 -9.28 7.13 -6.59
C VAL A 276 -10.19 7.82 -5.59
N LYS A 277 -11.29 8.39 -6.08
CA LYS A 277 -12.36 8.93 -5.24
C LYS A 277 -13.20 7.77 -4.70
N VAL A 278 -13.32 7.65 -3.39
CA VAL A 278 -14.04 6.52 -2.78
C VAL A 278 -15.53 6.56 -3.13
N ALA A 279 -16.12 7.75 -3.24
CA ALA A 279 -17.50 7.93 -3.66
C ALA A 279 -17.79 7.47 -5.11
N GLU A 280 -16.75 7.34 -5.94
CA GLU A 280 -16.87 6.94 -7.35
C GLU A 280 -16.41 5.50 -7.59
N LEU A 281 -16.09 4.76 -6.52
CA LEU A 281 -15.85 3.33 -6.63
C LEU A 281 -17.11 2.67 -7.16
N ASP A 282 -16.98 2.04 -8.33
CA ASP A 282 -18.07 1.30 -8.98
C ASP A 282 -18.68 0.30 -7.99
N ALA A 283 -20.00 0.39 -7.82
CA ALA A 283 -20.77 -0.40 -6.86
C ALA A 283 -20.50 -1.90 -6.99
N ARG A 284 -20.26 -2.40 -8.22
CA ARG A 284 -19.93 -3.81 -8.46
C ARG A 284 -18.64 -4.24 -7.76
N TYR A 285 -17.67 -3.33 -7.62
CA TYR A 285 -16.43 -3.60 -6.90
C TYR A 285 -16.61 -3.48 -5.40
N LEU A 286 -17.45 -2.56 -4.94
CA LEU A 286 -17.85 -2.48 -3.53
C LEU A 286 -18.61 -3.72 -3.09
N ASP A 287 -19.42 -4.33 -3.96
CA ASP A 287 -20.18 -5.55 -3.68
C ASP A 287 -19.29 -6.79 -3.76
N TYR A 288 -18.49 -6.91 -4.84
CA TYR A 288 -17.60 -8.04 -5.07
C TYR A 288 -16.50 -8.15 -4.00
N PHE A 289 -15.88 -7.03 -3.62
CA PHE A 289 -14.82 -7.00 -2.60
C PHE A 289 -15.31 -6.60 -1.20
N GLY A 290 -16.54 -6.11 -1.06
CA GLY A 290 -17.09 -5.71 0.24
C GLY A 290 -17.72 -6.83 1.04
N GLY A 291 -17.77 -8.06 0.49
CA GLY A 291 -18.23 -9.25 1.21
C GLY A 291 -19.74 -9.46 1.26
N ALA A 292 -20.55 -8.64 0.58
CA ALA A 292 -22.01 -8.78 0.58
C ALA A 292 -22.46 -10.16 0.03
N ALA A 293 -21.77 -10.67 -0.99
CA ALA A 293 -22.10 -11.95 -1.63
C ALA A 293 -21.70 -13.21 -0.83
N GLU A 294 -20.96 -13.09 0.29
CA GLU A 294 -20.62 -14.21 1.19
C GLU A 294 -21.59 -14.30 2.37
N SER A 295 -22.20 -13.20 2.81
CA SER A 295 -23.18 -13.19 3.90
C SER A 295 -24.48 -13.91 3.56
N GLU A 296 -24.92 -13.88 2.30
CA GLU A 296 -26.15 -14.56 1.86
C GLU A 296 -25.97 -16.07 1.66
N ARG A 297 -24.76 -16.56 1.35
CA ARG A 297 -24.50 -17.99 1.13
C ARG A 297 -24.27 -18.79 2.40
N HIS A 298 -24.09 -18.10 3.53
CA HIS A 298 -23.93 -18.72 4.85
C HIS A 298 -25.20 -18.60 5.71
N ALA A 299 -26.23 -17.93 5.19
CA ALA A 299 -27.54 -17.75 5.84
C ALA A 299 -28.66 -18.55 5.14
N ALA A 300 -28.33 -19.39 4.15
CA ALA A 300 -29.25 -20.27 3.42
C ALA A 300 -28.85 -21.74 3.60
#